data_AF-A0AAW4XNM8-F1
#
_entry.id   AF-A0AAW4XNM8-F1
#
_cell.length_a   1.000
_cell.length_b   1.000
_cell.length_c   1.000
_cell.angle_alpha   90.00
_cell.angle_beta   90.00
_cell.angle_gamma   90.00
#
_symmetry.space_group_name_H-M   'P 1'
#
loop_
_entity.id
_entity.type
_entity.pdbx_description
1 polymer ?
#
loop_
_entity_poly.entity_id
_entity_poly.type
_entity_poly.pdbx_seq_one_letter_code
_entity_poly.pdbx_strand_id
1 'polypeptide(L)'
;ELLPDRIGAEAVRDDIRDTYQRSGLGPAMAKFIALVGYEGELTSDYLDRPAPNPSDFGLPTEDDGTRDDVLLGQNWMSCTGYHPDLDALANASTHIVVAGGRESVRQLCGRASAALAERLGTTPTLFPGDHGGFMGASEGMPGDPEAFAAVLRDVLQPSRV
;
A
#
# COMPACT_ATOMS: atom_id res chain seq x y z
N GLU A 1 11.96 3.40 3.81
CA GLU A 1 13.27 3.90 3.31
C GLU A 1 13.23 4.75 2.05
N LEU A 2 12.44 4.40 1.03
CA LEU A 2 12.48 5.11 -0.26
C LEU A 2 11.95 6.54 -0.21
N LEU A 3 11.09 6.84 0.76
CA LEU A 3 10.38 8.10 0.88
C LEU A 3 11.10 9.09 1.82
N PRO A 4 11.01 10.40 1.55
CA PRO A 4 11.60 11.44 2.42
C PRO A 4 11.00 11.42 3.84
N ASP A 5 9.72 11.08 3.96
CA ASP A 5 8.97 10.95 5.20
C ASP A 5 9.05 9.54 5.82
N ARG A 6 10.09 8.75 5.52
CA ARG A 6 10.23 7.37 6.00
C ARG A 6 10.07 7.21 7.51
N ILE A 7 10.57 8.16 8.29
CA ILE A 7 10.53 8.10 9.76
C ILE A 7 9.07 8.19 10.23
N GLY A 8 8.27 9.06 9.61
CA GLY A 8 6.85 9.15 9.92
C GLY A 8 6.08 7.91 9.44
N ALA A 9 6.39 7.40 8.24
CA ALA A 9 5.80 6.15 7.76
C ALA A 9 6.09 4.94 8.68
N GLU A 10 7.33 4.83 9.18
CA GLU A 10 7.75 3.81 10.14
C GLU A 10 7.01 3.98 11.49
N ALA A 11 6.86 5.21 11.97
CA ALA A 11 6.12 5.50 13.21
C ALA A 11 4.62 5.14 13.09
N VAL A 12 3.98 5.45 11.96
CA VAL A 12 2.58 5.07 11.71
C VAL A 12 2.42 3.56 11.59
N ARG A 13 3.37 2.88 10.94
CA ARG A 13 3.41 1.42 10.89
C ARG A 13 3.45 0.81 12.28
N ASP A 14 4.35 1.31 13.12
CA ASP A 14 4.52 0.80 14.47
C ASP A 14 3.29 1.10 15.34
N ASP A 15 2.66 2.27 15.20
CA ASP A 15 1.40 2.59 15.89
C ASP A 15 0.24 1.66 15.49
N ILE A 16 0.11 1.30 14.21
CA ILE A 16 -0.90 0.33 13.75
C ILE A 16 -0.63 -1.05 14.36
N ARG A 17 0.62 -1.53 14.33
CA ARG A 17 1.00 -2.80 14.97
C ARG A 17 0.68 -2.78 16.46
N ASP A 18 1.09 -1.73 17.17
CA ASP A 18 0.92 -1.64 18.61
C ASP A 18 -0.56 -1.52 18.98
N THR A 19 -1.36 -0.86 18.14
CA THR A 19 -2.82 -0.83 18.26
C THR A 19 -3.43 -2.22 18.05
N TYR A 20 -2.96 -2.99 17.07
CA TYR A 20 -3.44 -4.36 16.84
C TYR A 20 -3.15 -5.25 18.05
N GLN A 21 -1.93 -5.16 18.60
CA GLN A 21 -1.56 -5.93 19.78
C GLN A 21 -2.37 -5.54 21.02
N ARG A 22 -2.63 -4.25 21.22
CA ARG A 22 -3.30 -3.71 22.42
C ARG A 22 -4.83 -3.79 22.36
N SER A 23 -5.42 -3.68 21.17
CA SER A 23 -6.86 -3.39 21.01
C SER A 23 -7.52 -4.19 19.89
N GLY A 24 -6.82 -5.16 19.29
CA GLY A 24 -7.40 -6.09 18.33
C GLY A 24 -7.63 -5.53 16.94
N LEU A 25 -8.35 -6.32 16.14
CA LEU A 25 -8.50 -6.14 14.69
C LEU A 25 -9.11 -4.79 14.31
N GLY A 26 -10.27 -4.46 14.85
CA GLY A 26 -11.05 -3.31 14.40
C GLY A 26 -10.32 -1.97 14.53
N PRO A 27 -9.84 -1.58 15.73
CA PRO A 27 -9.07 -0.36 15.93
C PRO A 27 -7.84 -0.24 15.03
N ALA A 28 -7.12 -1.33 14.81
CA ALA A 28 -5.93 -1.33 13.97
C ALA A 28 -6.26 -1.29 12.47
N MET A 29 -7.27 -2.04 12.04
CA MET A 29 -7.73 -2.04 10.66
C MET A 29 -8.30 -0.68 10.25
N ALA A 30 -9.02 0.00 11.15
CA ALA A 30 -9.51 1.36 10.91
C ALA A 30 -8.35 2.35 10.65
N LYS A 31 -7.28 2.27 11.45
CA LYS A 31 -6.05 3.05 11.23
C LYS A 31 -5.36 2.68 9.92
N PHE A 32 -5.30 1.39 9.57
CA PHE A 32 -4.77 0.93 8.29
C PHE A 32 -5.55 1.50 7.10
N ILE A 33 -6.89 1.43 7.12
CA ILE A 33 -7.75 1.98 6.07
C ILE A 33 -7.53 3.49 5.92
N ALA A 34 -7.48 4.23 7.04
CA ALA A 34 -7.19 5.66 7.02
C ALA A 34 -5.81 5.98 6.41
N LEU A 35 -4.79 5.17 6.72
CA LEU A 35 -3.44 5.31 6.18
C LEU A 35 -3.39 5.06 4.67
N VAL A 36 -3.96 3.96 4.17
CA VAL A 36 -3.87 3.62 2.75
C VAL A 36 -4.66 4.61 1.87
N GLY A 37 -5.70 5.23 2.43
CA GLY A 37 -6.44 6.31 1.76
C GLY A 37 -5.79 7.69 1.89
N TYR A 38 -4.77 7.86 2.73
CA TYR A 38 -4.16 9.17 2.98
C TYR A 38 -3.25 9.61 1.83
N GLU A 39 -3.44 10.84 1.37
CA GLU A 39 -2.62 11.46 0.35
C GLU A 39 -1.64 12.47 0.96
N GLY A 40 -0.37 12.36 0.58
CA GLY A 40 0.70 13.23 1.05
C GLY A 40 1.66 12.58 2.02
N GLU A 41 2.55 13.39 2.57
CA GLU A 41 3.60 12.95 3.49
C GLU A 41 3.06 12.70 4.90
N LEU A 42 3.60 11.66 5.53
CA LEU A 42 3.34 11.27 6.91
C LEU A 42 4.32 12.02 7.81
N THR A 43 3.93 13.21 8.23
CA THR A 43 4.66 13.98 9.25
C THR A 43 4.25 13.53 10.65
N SER A 44 4.90 14.07 11.69
CA SER A 44 4.51 13.86 13.10
C SER A 44 3.02 14.11 13.33
N ASP A 45 2.48 15.14 12.69
CA ASP A 45 1.11 15.61 12.87
C ASP A 45 0.05 14.59 12.41
N TYR A 46 0.45 13.59 11.60
CA TYR A 46 -0.47 12.50 11.23
C TYR A 46 -0.89 11.69 12.46
N LEU A 47 0.04 11.40 13.37
CA LEU A 47 -0.23 10.61 14.57
C LEU A 47 -1.00 11.39 15.64
N ASP A 48 -1.00 12.73 15.57
CA ASP A 48 -1.79 13.59 16.45
C ASP A 48 -3.28 13.64 16.05
N ARG A 49 -3.65 13.07 14.90
CA ARG A 49 -5.05 13.01 14.45
C ARG A 49 -5.87 12.09 15.35
N PRO A 50 -7.17 12.38 15.54
CA PRO A 50 -8.07 11.46 16.22
C PRO A 50 -8.05 10.09 15.54
N ALA A 51 -7.97 9.03 16.34
CA ALA A 51 -8.04 7.67 15.81
C ALA A 51 -9.40 7.45 15.11
N PRO A 52 -9.42 6.83 13.92
CA PRO A 52 -10.67 6.52 13.23
C PRO A 52 -11.51 5.54 14.05
N ASN A 53 -12.83 5.71 14.03
CA ASN A 53 -13.74 4.81 14.71
C ASN A 53 -13.97 3.55 13.85
N PRO A 54 -13.69 2.32 14.37
CA PRO A 54 -13.89 1.09 13.61
C PRO A 54 -15.31 0.90 13.08
N SER A 55 -16.33 1.35 13.82
CA SER A 55 -17.72 1.17 13.40
C SER A 55 -18.06 1.92 12.11
N ASP A 56 -17.34 3.00 11.80
CA ASP A 56 -17.55 3.80 10.58
C ASP A 56 -17.19 2.98 9.32
N PHE A 57 -16.39 1.94 9.47
CA PHE A 57 -15.99 1.00 8.42
C PHE A 57 -16.70 -0.36 8.55
N GLY A 58 -17.68 -0.50 9.44
CA GLY A 58 -18.35 -1.77 9.71
C GLY A 58 -17.46 -2.80 10.40
N LEU A 59 -16.39 -2.36 11.07
CA LEU A 59 -15.46 -3.22 11.78
C LEU A 59 -15.89 -3.42 13.26
N PRO A 60 -15.45 -4.51 13.91
CA PRO A 60 -15.67 -4.70 15.34
C PRO A 60 -15.06 -3.57 16.18
N THR A 61 -15.74 -3.14 17.24
CA THR A 61 -15.19 -2.16 18.20
C THR A 61 -14.49 -2.81 19.38
N GLU A 62 -14.83 -4.07 19.67
CA GLU A 62 -14.29 -4.85 20.78
C GLU A 62 -13.12 -5.72 20.32
N ASP A 63 -12.18 -5.96 21.23
CA ASP A 63 -11.09 -6.91 21.03
C ASP A 63 -11.55 -8.32 21.41
N ASP A 64 -11.49 -9.26 20.45
CA ASP A 64 -11.83 -10.67 20.69
C ASP A 64 -10.64 -11.50 21.24
N GLY A 65 -9.48 -10.87 21.40
CA GLY A 65 -8.26 -11.47 21.93
C GLY A 65 -7.43 -12.28 20.91
N THR A 66 -7.88 -12.41 19.66
CA THR A 66 -7.16 -13.14 18.61
C THR A 66 -6.11 -12.26 17.92
N ARG A 67 -5.04 -12.87 17.39
CA ARG A 67 -3.94 -12.15 16.71
C ARG A 67 -3.48 -12.85 15.41
N ASP A 68 -4.40 -13.56 14.77
CA ASP A 68 -4.15 -14.41 13.60
C ASP A 68 -4.55 -13.77 12.26
N ASP A 69 -4.96 -12.49 12.26
CA ASP A 69 -5.25 -11.75 11.04
C ASP A 69 -4.04 -11.74 10.11
N VAL A 70 -4.24 -12.17 8.86
CA VAL A 70 -3.15 -12.34 7.90
C VAL A 70 -2.53 -10.99 7.52
N LEU A 71 -3.32 -9.93 7.45
CA LEU A 71 -2.81 -8.61 7.11
C LEU A 71 -2.02 -8.03 8.29
N LEU A 72 -2.65 -7.84 9.44
CA LEU A 72 -2.11 -7.10 10.58
C LEU A 72 -1.17 -7.94 11.45
N GLY A 73 -1.46 -9.23 11.61
CA GLY A 73 -0.67 -10.15 12.44
C GLY A 73 0.57 -10.71 11.72
N GLN A 74 0.49 -10.91 10.40
CA GLN A 74 1.57 -11.57 9.64
C GLN A 74 2.27 -10.63 8.65
N ASN A 75 1.50 -10.02 7.75
CA ASN A 75 2.06 -9.34 6.58
C ASN A 75 2.46 -7.89 6.85
N TRP A 76 1.84 -7.23 7.83
CA TRP A 76 2.02 -5.80 8.05
C TRP A 76 3.49 -5.44 8.27
N MET A 77 4.12 -6.06 9.28
CA MET A 77 5.52 -5.78 9.61
C MET A 77 6.49 -6.35 8.58
N SER A 78 6.20 -7.54 8.04
CA SER A 78 7.11 -8.22 7.10
C SER A 78 7.16 -7.53 5.74
N CYS A 79 6.02 -7.06 5.21
CA CYS A 79 5.97 -6.35 3.94
C CYS A 79 6.45 -4.90 4.07
N THR A 80 6.01 -4.17 5.11
CA THR A 80 6.35 -2.73 5.24
C THR A 80 7.72 -2.48 5.88
N GLY A 81 8.32 -3.52 6.47
CA GLY A 81 9.71 -3.52 6.95
C GLY A 81 10.70 -4.13 5.98
N TYR A 82 10.29 -4.51 4.76
CA TYR A 82 11.19 -5.09 3.78
C TYR A 82 12.07 -4.03 3.12
N HIS A 83 13.35 -4.34 3.00
CA HIS A 83 14.38 -3.50 2.41
C HIS A 83 14.87 -4.16 1.11
N PRO A 84 14.41 -3.69 -0.08
CA PRO A 84 14.82 -4.29 -1.33
C PRO A 84 16.30 -4.01 -1.61
N ASP A 85 17.02 -5.02 -2.09
CA ASP A 85 18.35 -4.85 -2.67
C ASP A 85 18.21 -4.19 -4.06
N LEU A 86 18.35 -2.86 -4.08
CA LEU A 86 18.15 -2.06 -5.28
C LEU A 86 19.19 -2.35 -6.36
N ASP A 87 20.42 -2.67 -5.98
CA ASP A 87 21.49 -2.99 -6.93
C ASP A 87 21.20 -4.35 -7.59
N ALA A 88 20.76 -5.34 -6.81
CA ALA A 88 20.36 -6.63 -7.35
C ALA A 88 19.14 -6.49 -8.28
N LEU A 89 18.15 -5.68 -7.92
CA LEU A 89 16.98 -5.42 -8.77
C LEU A 89 17.37 -4.70 -10.08
N ALA A 90 18.23 -3.68 -10.01
CA ALA A 90 18.67 -2.95 -11.20
C ALA A 90 19.49 -3.80 -12.17
N ASN A 91 20.21 -4.82 -11.67
CA ASN A 91 21.04 -5.71 -12.47
C ASN A 91 20.37 -7.06 -12.80
N ALA A 92 19.10 -7.25 -12.41
CA ALA A 92 18.38 -8.49 -12.68
C ALA A 92 18.17 -8.68 -14.19
N SER A 93 18.30 -9.93 -14.67
CA SER A 93 17.94 -10.29 -16.04
C SER A 93 16.42 -10.40 -16.24
N THR A 94 15.65 -10.38 -15.15
CA THR A 94 14.19 -10.36 -15.16
C THR A 94 13.68 -8.97 -15.54
N HIS A 95 12.70 -8.91 -16.42
CA HIS A 95 11.99 -7.67 -16.72
C HIS A 95 11.12 -7.24 -15.52
N ILE A 96 11.54 -6.19 -14.82
CA ILE A 96 10.83 -5.64 -13.67
C ILE A 96 10.01 -4.42 -14.10
N VAL A 97 8.71 -4.45 -13.83
CA VAL A 97 7.80 -3.34 -14.04
C VAL A 97 7.28 -2.87 -12.69
N VAL A 98 7.60 -1.62 -12.33
CA VAL A 98 7.05 -0.99 -11.13
C VAL A 98 5.73 -0.32 -11.51
N ALA A 99 4.65 -0.71 -10.85
CA ALA A 99 3.30 -0.25 -11.18
C ALA A 99 2.64 0.51 -10.02
N GLY A 100 1.69 1.38 -10.36
CA GLY A 100 0.82 2.08 -9.41
C GLY A 100 -0.54 2.40 -10.03
N GLY A 101 -1.52 2.71 -9.19
CA GLY A 101 -2.84 3.17 -9.64
C GLY A 101 -2.82 4.65 -10.00
N ARG A 102 -3.52 5.05 -11.07
CA ARG A 102 -3.65 6.46 -11.49
C ARG A 102 -4.30 7.33 -10.43
N GLU A 103 -5.23 6.76 -9.67
CA GLU A 103 -6.02 7.48 -8.67
C GLU A 103 -5.33 7.52 -7.30
N SER A 104 -4.33 6.67 -7.08
CA SER A 104 -3.59 6.54 -5.82
C SER A 104 -2.16 7.08 -5.87
N VAL A 105 -1.78 7.82 -6.92
CA VAL A 105 -0.39 8.30 -7.11
C VAL A 105 0.14 9.16 -5.95
N ARG A 106 -0.75 9.85 -5.21
CA ARG A 106 -0.40 10.69 -4.05
C ARG A 106 -0.46 9.94 -2.71
N GLN A 107 -1.00 8.73 -2.69
CA GLN A 107 -1.05 7.89 -1.50
C GLN A 107 0.31 7.23 -1.23
N LEU A 108 0.50 6.69 -0.02
CA LEU A 108 1.78 6.10 0.41
C LEU A 108 2.35 5.10 -0.60
N CYS A 109 1.54 4.16 -1.08
CA CYS A 109 1.97 3.15 -2.05
C CYS A 109 2.31 3.77 -3.41
N GLY A 110 1.52 4.73 -3.90
CA GLY A 110 1.80 5.44 -5.17
C GLY A 110 3.12 6.20 -5.13
N ARG A 111 3.38 6.91 -4.02
CA ARG A 111 4.67 7.60 -3.78
C ARG A 111 5.82 6.61 -3.70
N ALA A 112 5.66 5.49 -2.99
CA ALA A 112 6.68 4.47 -2.86
C ALA A 112 7.00 3.78 -4.20
N SER A 113 5.98 3.48 -5.02
CA SER A 113 6.16 2.95 -6.38
C SER A 113 6.93 3.94 -7.27
N ALA A 114 6.61 5.23 -7.22
CA ALA A 114 7.34 6.24 -7.99
C ALA A 114 8.82 6.33 -7.56
N ALA A 115 9.08 6.35 -6.25
CA ALA A 115 10.44 6.38 -5.72
C ALA A 115 11.23 5.11 -6.07
N LEU A 116 10.60 3.93 -6.04
CA LEU A 116 11.24 2.69 -6.45
C LEU A 116 11.58 2.70 -7.94
N ALA A 117 10.65 3.11 -8.80
CA ALA A 117 10.87 3.20 -10.24
C ALA A 117 12.03 4.14 -10.57
N GLU A 118 12.09 5.31 -9.94
CA GLU A 118 13.20 6.28 -10.08
C GLU A 118 14.54 5.64 -9.70
N ARG A 119 14.60 4.91 -8.59
CA ARG A 119 15.82 4.23 -8.14
C ARG A 119 16.28 3.11 -9.07
N LEU A 120 15.35 2.51 -9.81
CA LEU A 120 15.65 1.53 -10.86
C LEU A 120 15.90 2.18 -12.23
N GLY A 121 15.89 3.51 -12.34
CA GLY A 121 16.09 4.22 -13.60
C GLY A 121 14.93 4.08 -14.59
N THR A 122 13.72 3.85 -14.08
CA THR A 122 12.49 3.63 -14.87
C THR A 122 11.41 4.66 -14.50
N THR A 123 10.33 4.70 -15.29
CA THR A 123 9.11 5.43 -14.95
C THR A 123 8.05 4.42 -14.50
N PRO A 124 7.29 4.69 -13.42
CA PRO A 124 6.26 3.75 -12.97
C PRO A 124 5.14 3.63 -14.02
N THR A 125 4.69 2.41 -14.28
CA THR A 125 3.52 2.17 -15.14
C THR A 125 2.24 2.42 -14.37
N LEU A 126 1.38 3.29 -14.89
CA LEU A 126 0.12 3.64 -14.23
C LEU A 126 -1.08 2.86 -14.77
N PHE A 127 -1.65 2.01 -13.91
CA PHE A 127 -2.86 1.26 -14.16
C PHE A 127 -4.12 2.07 -13.80
N PRO A 128 -5.26 1.87 -14.49
CA PRO A 128 -6.54 2.47 -14.10
C PRO A 128 -6.93 2.15 -12.65
N GLY A 129 -7.60 3.09 -11.99
CA GLY A 129 -8.07 2.94 -10.61
C GLY A 129 -6.98 3.11 -9.55
N ASP A 130 -7.27 2.59 -8.36
CA ASP A 130 -6.45 2.61 -7.15
C ASP A 130 -6.00 1.20 -6.75
N HIS A 131 -6.12 0.82 -5.46
CA HIS A 131 -5.92 -0.53 -4.97
C HIS A 131 -6.84 -1.58 -5.63
N GLY A 132 -8.06 -1.20 -6.00
CA GLY A 132 -9.08 -2.08 -6.56
C GLY A 132 -9.19 -2.04 -8.09
N GLY A 133 -8.24 -1.44 -8.81
CA GLY A 133 -8.37 -1.18 -10.26
C GLY A 133 -8.67 -2.41 -11.15
N PHE A 134 -8.36 -3.61 -10.67
CA PHE A 134 -8.62 -4.89 -11.34
C PHE A 134 -9.97 -5.52 -10.99
N MET A 135 -10.72 -4.95 -10.05
CA MET A 135 -11.99 -5.50 -9.56
C MET A 135 -13.16 -5.10 -10.46
N GLY A 136 -14.16 -5.96 -10.57
CA GLY A 136 -15.39 -5.69 -11.33
C GLY A 136 -16.33 -4.72 -10.60
N ALA A 137 -17.28 -4.16 -11.34
CA ALA A 137 -18.25 -3.18 -10.83
C ALA A 137 -19.17 -3.70 -9.70
N SER A 138 -19.32 -5.03 -9.55
CA SER A 138 -20.11 -5.65 -8.49
C SER A 138 -19.37 -5.86 -7.18
N GLU A 139 -18.06 -5.59 -7.15
CA GLU A 139 -17.22 -5.83 -5.99
C GLU A 139 -17.15 -4.62 -5.05
N GLY A 140 -16.67 -4.83 -3.82
CA GLY A 140 -16.62 -3.81 -2.77
C GLY A 140 -15.82 -2.54 -3.08
N MET A 141 -14.97 -2.56 -4.11
CA MET A 141 -14.34 -1.38 -4.71
C MET A 141 -14.38 -1.50 -6.25
N PRO A 142 -15.25 -0.74 -6.94
CA PRO A 142 -15.40 -0.87 -8.39
C PRO A 142 -14.16 -0.36 -9.12
N GLY A 143 -13.56 -1.21 -9.96
CA GLY A 143 -12.46 -0.89 -10.85
C GLY A 143 -12.86 -0.93 -12.34
N ASP A 144 -11.84 -0.98 -13.21
CA ASP A 144 -11.99 -1.13 -14.67
C ASP A 144 -11.11 -2.31 -15.13
N PRO A 145 -11.59 -3.56 -14.97
CA PRO A 145 -10.78 -4.74 -15.23
C PRO A 145 -10.38 -4.86 -16.70
N GLU A 146 -11.22 -4.40 -17.63
CA GLU A 146 -10.89 -4.38 -19.06
C GLU A 146 -9.71 -3.45 -19.36
N ALA A 147 -9.73 -2.22 -18.85
CA ALA A 147 -8.64 -1.28 -19.04
C ALA A 147 -7.39 -1.68 -18.27
N PHE A 148 -7.53 -2.25 -17.06
CA PHE A 148 -6.41 -2.82 -16.30
C PHE A 148 -5.73 -3.94 -17.11
N ALA A 149 -6.52 -4.87 -17.66
CA ALA A 149 -6.01 -5.97 -18.47
C ALA A 149 -5.36 -5.49 -19.78
N ALA A 150 -5.85 -4.40 -20.37
CA ALA A 150 -5.21 -3.79 -21.55
C ALA A 150 -3.79 -3.31 -21.23
N VAL A 151 -3.59 -2.57 -20.13
CA VAL A 151 -2.25 -2.14 -19.69
C VAL A 151 -1.38 -3.35 -19.31
N LEU A 152 -1.94 -4.35 -18.62
CA LEU A 152 -1.20 -5.56 -18.24
C LEU A 152 -0.66 -6.30 -19.48
N ARG A 153 -1.49 -6.47 -20.52
CA ARG A 153 -1.05 -7.13 -21.76
C ARG A 153 0.05 -6.36 -22.47
N ASP A 154 0.00 -5.03 -22.43
CA ASP A 154 1.02 -4.17 -23.03
C ASP A 154 2.38 -4.34 -22.33
N VAL A 155 2.41 -4.28 -20.99
CA VAL A 155 3.67 -4.43 -20.23
C VAL A 155 4.25 -5.85 -20.27
N LEU A 156 3.41 -6.86 -20.50
CA LEU A 156 3.84 -8.26 -20.63
C LEU A 156 4.32 -8.60 -22.05
N GLN A 157 4.20 -7.69 -23.02
CA GLN A 157 4.79 -7.93 -24.33
C GLN A 157 6.32 -8.03 -24.21
N PRO A 158 6.96 -8.94 -24.96
CA PRO A 158 8.42 -8.98 -25.03
C PRO A 158 8.95 -7.60 -25.46
N SER A 159 10.01 -7.13 -24.81
CA SER A 159 10.72 -5.92 -25.21
C SER A 159 11.06 -6.02 -26.70
N ARG A 160 10.57 -5.09 -27.52
CA ARG A 160 10.95 -5.02 -28.94
C ARG A 160 12.43 -4.66 -29.00
N VAL A 161 13.27 -5.65 -29.32
CA VAL A 161 14.69 -5.46 -29.66
C VAL A 161 14.80 -4.84 -31.04
#